data_AF-A0A523Y5Q7-F1
#
_entry.id   AF-A0A523Y5Q7-F1
#
_cell.length_a   1.000
_cell.length_b   1.000
_cell.length_c   1.000
_cell.angle_alpha   90.00
_cell.angle_beta   90.00
_cell.angle_gamma   90.00
#
_symmetry.space_group_name_H-M   'P 1'
#
loop_
_entity.id
_entity.type
_entity.pdbx_description
1 polymer ?
#
loop_
_entity_poly.entity_id
_entity_poly.type
_entity_poly.pdbx_seq_one_letter_code
_entity_poly.pdbx_strand_id
1 'polypeptide(L)'
;MAAESMRDLGEGIARFMIRAVIFDFGRVISAQKPATLFRTYEKDLGIPAGTINKLMFDSQAWMDALVGSKTLDTYWEAIGPELGLKTKREIDSFRRRYNADEAINEGVLALIQRLHARFKLAVLSNSPPGLAEWLSEWEILDFFDVVCCSGDERVAKPDSAAFELTLKKLVVEPEEAVFIDDTYENVKAAREMGLYGILFTTAEALGEELDEVLDGEDCIWRPKD
;
A
#
# COMPACT_ATOMS: atom_id res chain seq x y z
N MET A 1 2.74 -17.25 -56.96
CA MET A 1 3.44 -18.07 -55.95
C MET A 1 4.76 -17.36 -55.69
N ALA A 2 4.77 -16.46 -54.71
CA ALA A 2 5.34 -16.66 -53.36
C ALA A 2 6.87 -16.84 -53.44
N ALA A 3 7.74 -15.99 -52.88
CA ALA A 3 7.58 -15.00 -51.82
C ALA A 3 8.63 -13.89 -51.97
N GLU A 4 8.20 -12.63 -51.98
CA GLU A 4 8.97 -11.51 -51.44
C GLU A 4 8.55 -11.36 -49.98
N SER A 5 9.52 -11.36 -49.06
CA SER A 5 9.53 -10.61 -47.79
C SER A 5 10.48 -11.29 -46.79
N MET A 6 11.79 -11.07 -46.99
CA MET A 6 12.73 -11.01 -45.87
C MET A 6 12.87 -9.54 -45.48
N ARG A 7 11.81 -8.98 -44.89
CA ARG A 7 11.85 -7.68 -44.21
C ARG A 7 11.60 -7.91 -42.72
N ASP A 8 12.45 -7.27 -41.93
CA ASP A 8 12.39 -7.03 -40.49
C ASP A 8 12.38 -8.23 -39.53
N LEU A 9 13.59 -8.68 -39.23
CA LEU A 9 13.99 -8.99 -37.85
C LEU A 9 14.06 -7.66 -37.07
N GLY A 10 12.89 -7.11 -36.71
CA GLY A 10 12.81 -6.20 -35.58
C GLY A 10 12.86 -7.02 -34.30
N GLU A 11 13.77 -6.69 -33.39
CA GLU A 11 13.74 -7.19 -32.02
C GLU A 11 12.34 -6.93 -31.46
N GLY A 12 11.53 -7.99 -31.36
CA GLY A 12 10.19 -7.90 -30.82
C GLY A 12 10.29 -7.56 -29.35
N ILE A 13 10.12 -6.29 -28.99
CA ILE A 13 9.81 -5.89 -27.63
C ILE A 13 8.54 -6.67 -27.28
N ALA A 14 8.65 -7.65 -26.39
CA ALA A 14 7.48 -8.32 -25.85
C ALA A 14 6.60 -7.24 -25.21
N ARG A 15 5.43 -7.00 -25.80
CA ARG A 15 4.43 -6.12 -25.22
C ARG A 15 3.85 -6.82 -24.00
N PHE A 16 4.14 -6.28 -22.82
CA PHE A 16 3.62 -6.82 -21.58
C PHE A 16 2.26 -6.20 -21.30
N MET A 17 1.29 -7.07 -21.01
CA MET A 17 -0.10 -6.70 -20.74
C MET A 17 -0.25 -6.51 -19.23
N ILE A 18 -0.46 -5.27 -18.77
CA ILE A 18 -0.80 -5.02 -17.37
C ILE A 18 -2.20 -5.56 -17.09
N ARG A 19 -2.32 -6.36 -16.04
CA ARG A 19 -3.55 -7.00 -15.59
C ARG A 19 -3.90 -6.62 -14.15
N ALA A 20 -2.92 -6.17 -13.37
CA ALA A 20 -3.12 -5.83 -11.98
C ALA A 20 -2.46 -4.52 -11.55
N VAL A 21 -3.08 -3.83 -10.60
CA VAL A 21 -2.53 -2.68 -9.90
C VAL A 21 -2.58 -2.94 -8.40
N ILE A 22 -1.42 -2.85 -7.75
CA ILE A 22 -1.21 -3.18 -6.35
C ILE A 22 -0.87 -1.88 -5.61
N PHE A 23 -1.69 -1.52 -4.64
CA PHE A 23 -1.52 -0.29 -3.85
C PHE A 23 -0.97 -0.62 -2.46
N ASP A 24 -0.02 0.17 -1.97
CA ASP A 24 0.20 0.31 -0.54
C ASP A 24 -1.01 0.99 0.13
N PHE A 25 -1.15 0.80 1.45
CA PHE A 25 -2.21 1.43 2.23
C PHE A 25 -1.77 2.75 2.86
N GLY A 26 -0.67 2.77 3.61
CA GLY A 26 -0.28 3.91 4.43
C GLY A 26 0.25 5.06 3.59
N ARG A 27 -0.27 6.28 3.77
CA ARG A 27 0.10 7.48 2.98
C ARG A 27 -0.20 7.38 1.47
N VAL A 28 -0.70 6.24 0.97
CA VAL A 28 -1.20 6.05 -0.39
C VAL A 28 -2.73 6.05 -0.39
N ILE A 29 -3.38 4.95 0.05
CA ILE A 29 -4.84 4.87 0.21
C ILE A 29 -5.30 5.69 1.41
N SER A 30 -4.65 5.51 2.57
CA SER A 30 -4.81 6.43 3.70
C SER A 30 -4.06 7.72 3.40
N ALA A 31 -4.73 8.85 3.57
CA ALA A 31 -4.14 10.16 3.39
C ALA A 31 -3.07 10.43 4.46
N GLN A 32 -1.98 11.07 4.06
CA GLN A 32 -0.96 11.47 5.03
C GLN A 32 -1.54 12.49 6.02
N LYS A 33 -1.54 12.11 7.30
CA LYS A 33 -1.89 13.03 8.40
C LYS A 33 -0.98 14.26 8.37
N PRO A 34 -1.55 15.48 8.49
CA PRO A 34 -0.76 16.70 8.39
C PRO A 34 0.13 16.87 9.63
N ALA A 35 1.30 17.49 9.46
CA ALA A 35 2.22 17.75 10.57
C ALA A 35 1.60 18.61 11.70
N THR A 36 0.59 19.43 11.39
CA THR A 36 -0.19 20.19 12.37
C THR A 36 -0.93 19.29 13.36
N LEU A 37 -1.44 18.14 12.89
CA LEU A 37 -2.18 17.19 13.71
C LEU A 37 -1.24 16.47 14.69
N PHE A 38 -0.08 16.01 14.22
CA PHE A 38 0.95 15.44 15.09
C PHE A 38 1.40 16.41 16.19
N ARG A 39 1.58 17.70 15.86
CA ARG A 39 1.90 18.73 16.88
C ARG A 39 0.80 18.88 17.93
N THR A 40 -0.47 18.71 17.54
CA THR A 40 -1.59 18.72 18.49
C THR A 40 -1.52 17.51 19.42
N TYR A 41 -1.26 16.31 18.89
CA TYR A 41 -1.08 15.12 19.73
C TYR A 41 0.06 15.31 20.74
N GLU A 42 1.21 15.78 20.28
CA GLU A 42 2.39 15.97 21.14
C GLU A 42 2.11 16.96 22.27
N LYS A 43 1.43 18.06 21.95
CA LYS A 43 0.98 19.04 22.95
C LYS A 43 0.01 18.43 23.96
N ASP A 44 -0.98 17.67 23.49
CA ASP A 44 -2.02 17.08 24.35
C ASP A 44 -1.46 15.98 25.26
N LEU A 45 -0.47 15.22 24.76
CA LEU A 45 0.24 14.18 25.50
C LEU A 45 1.34 14.75 26.41
N GLY A 46 1.75 16.02 26.21
CA GLY A 46 2.85 16.65 26.95
C GLY A 46 4.23 16.10 26.60
N ILE A 47 4.40 15.54 25.40
CA ILE A 47 5.68 15.01 24.90
C ILE A 47 6.40 16.04 24.01
N PRO A 48 7.73 15.93 23.82
CA PRO A 48 8.47 16.90 23.01
C PRO A 48 8.03 16.89 21.54
N ALA A 49 8.05 18.07 20.90
CA ALA A 49 7.67 18.19 19.50
C ALA A 49 8.57 17.37 18.58
N GLY A 50 7.98 16.72 17.57
CA GLY A 50 8.67 15.86 16.60
C GLY A 50 9.07 14.47 17.12
N THR A 51 8.56 14.04 18.27
CA THR A 51 8.92 12.74 18.87
C THR A 51 7.88 11.65 18.67
N ILE A 52 6.61 11.99 18.43
CA ILE A 52 5.52 10.99 18.47
C ILE A 52 5.70 9.87 17.44
N ASN A 53 6.06 10.20 16.20
CA ASN A 53 6.26 9.19 15.15
C ASN A 53 7.38 8.22 15.52
N LYS A 54 8.48 8.73 16.05
CA LYS A 54 9.59 7.89 16.51
C LYS A 54 9.15 6.96 17.64
N LEU A 55 8.43 7.49 18.63
CA LEU A 55 7.93 6.69 19.76
C LEU A 55 6.95 5.60 19.29
N MET A 56 6.10 5.92 18.31
CA MET A 56 5.10 4.98 17.79
C MET A 56 5.70 3.92 16.88
N PHE A 57 6.61 4.28 15.97
CA PHE A 57 7.01 3.42 14.84
C PHE A 57 8.43 2.83 14.95
N ASP A 58 9.35 3.42 15.73
CA ASP A 58 10.70 2.86 15.92
C ASP A 58 10.75 1.82 17.06
N SER A 59 9.60 1.38 17.56
CA SER A 59 9.51 0.45 18.68
C SER A 59 9.53 -1.01 18.23
N GLN A 60 10.17 -1.90 19.02
CA GLN A 60 10.08 -3.35 18.78
C GLN A 60 8.63 -3.85 18.83
N ALA A 61 7.80 -3.23 19.68
CA ALA A 61 6.38 -3.57 19.77
C ALA A 61 5.63 -3.30 18.44
N TRP A 62 6.00 -2.24 17.72
CA TRP A 62 5.47 -1.95 16.39
C TRP A 62 5.89 -3.02 15.38
N MET A 63 7.19 -3.33 15.33
CA MET A 63 7.73 -4.37 14.43
C MET A 63 7.08 -5.74 14.68
N ASP A 64 6.86 -6.10 15.94
CA ASP A 64 6.19 -7.34 16.34
C ASP A 64 4.72 -7.36 15.87
N ALA A 65 4.01 -6.22 16.00
CA ALA A 65 2.63 -6.09 15.54
C ALA A 65 2.52 -6.14 14.01
N LEU A 66 3.48 -5.52 13.30
CA LEU A 66 3.53 -5.52 11.84
C LEU A 66 3.60 -6.93 11.23
N VAL A 67 4.26 -7.87 11.90
CA VAL A 67 4.37 -9.26 11.41
C VAL A 67 3.40 -10.22 12.12
N GLY A 68 2.46 -9.68 12.91
CA GLY A 68 1.44 -10.46 13.61
C GLY A 68 1.96 -11.33 14.75
N SER A 69 3.18 -11.08 15.25
CA SER A 69 3.73 -11.79 16.40
C SER A 69 3.15 -11.26 17.73
N LYS A 70 2.62 -10.03 17.72
CA LYS A 70 1.83 -9.43 18.81
C LYS A 70 0.55 -8.79 18.26
N THR A 71 -0.45 -8.65 19.13
CA THR A 71 -1.69 -7.95 18.77
C THR A 71 -1.49 -6.44 18.82
N LEU A 72 -2.38 -5.72 18.13
CA LEU A 72 -2.41 -4.26 18.19
C LEU A 72 -2.67 -3.75 19.63
N ASP A 73 -3.45 -4.49 20.42
CA ASP A 73 -3.68 -4.20 21.84
C ASP A 73 -2.37 -4.26 22.65
N THR A 74 -1.57 -5.30 22.45
CA THR A 74 -0.26 -5.42 23.11
C THR A 74 0.70 -4.32 22.68
N TYR A 75 0.65 -3.89 21.42
CA TYR A 75 1.41 -2.73 20.95
C TYR A 75 1.01 -1.45 21.70
N TRP A 76 -0.29 -1.13 21.76
CA TRP A 76 -0.79 0.07 22.43
C TRP A 76 -0.51 0.07 23.93
N GLU A 77 -0.60 -1.10 24.59
CA GLU A 77 -0.23 -1.26 26.00
C GLU A 77 1.28 -1.04 26.23
N ALA A 78 2.14 -1.38 25.27
CA ALA A 78 3.58 -1.19 25.36
C ALA A 78 4.02 0.26 25.11
N ILE A 79 3.42 0.94 24.12
CA ILE A 79 3.79 2.32 23.75
C ILE A 79 3.07 3.40 24.55
N GLY A 80 1.93 3.08 25.17
CA GLY A 80 1.17 4.01 26.00
C GLY A 80 2.00 4.78 27.03
N PRO A 81 2.82 4.11 27.86
CA PRO A 81 3.68 4.79 28.83
C PRO A 81 4.69 5.76 28.21
N GLU A 82 5.25 5.43 27.04
CA GLU A 82 6.18 6.29 26.30
C GLU A 82 5.48 7.55 25.75
N LEU A 83 4.17 7.45 25.47
CA LEU A 83 3.31 8.58 25.11
C LEU A 83 2.79 9.35 26.34
N GLY A 84 3.19 9.00 27.56
CA GLY A 84 2.71 9.63 28.79
C GLY A 84 1.32 9.15 29.25
N LEU A 85 0.77 8.10 28.64
CA LEU A 85 -0.52 7.51 28.98
C LEU A 85 -0.33 6.46 30.09
N LYS A 86 -1.02 6.60 31.21
CA LYS A 86 -0.77 5.83 32.44
C LYS A 86 -1.79 4.74 32.69
N THR A 87 -2.95 4.82 32.04
CA THR A 87 -4.07 3.91 32.25
C THR A 87 -4.57 3.34 30.92
N LYS A 88 -5.15 2.14 30.96
CA LYS A 88 -5.80 1.52 29.79
C LYS A 88 -6.84 2.45 29.14
N ARG A 89 -7.61 3.19 29.96
CA ARG A 89 -8.59 4.15 29.48
C ARG A 89 -7.96 5.29 28.67
N GLU A 90 -6.82 5.81 29.09
CA GLU A 90 -6.09 6.87 28.38
C GLU A 90 -5.52 6.33 27.06
N ILE A 91 -4.94 5.13 27.08
CA ILE A 91 -4.46 4.42 25.89
C ILE A 91 -5.59 4.22 24.88
N ASP A 92 -6.71 3.64 25.30
CA ASP A 92 -7.86 3.38 24.43
C ASP A 92 -8.46 4.68 23.89
N SER A 93 -8.47 5.75 24.70
CA SER A 93 -8.97 7.06 24.26
C SER A 93 -8.09 7.69 23.21
N PHE A 94 -6.77 7.64 23.40
CA PHE A 94 -5.83 8.18 22.43
C PHE A 94 -5.83 7.35 21.14
N ARG A 95 -5.80 6.01 21.23
CA ARG A 95 -5.94 5.11 20.09
C ARG A 95 -7.18 5.42 19.26
N ARG A 96 -8.36 5.53 19.90
CA ARG A 96 -9.61 5.86 19.19
C ARG A 96 -9.52 7.19 18.45
N ARG A 97 -8.96 8.22 19.08
CA ARG A 97 -8.75 9.52 18.45
C ARG A 97 -7.77 9.41 17.26
N TYR A 98 -6.63 8.76 17.46
CA TYR A 98 -5.61 8.57 16.44
C TYR A 98 -6.17 7.85 15.20
N ASN A 99 -7.00 6.84 15.41
CA ASN A 99 -7.67 6.11 14.33
C ASN A 99 -8.80 6.93 13.68
N ALA A 100 -9.56 7.71 14.45
CA ALA A 100 -10.64 8.55 13.93
C ALA A 100 -10.13 9.72 13.06
N ASP A 101 -8.86 10.11 13.23
CA ASP A 101 -8.21 11.12 12.40
C ASP A 101 -7.59 10.53 11.11
N GLU A 102 -7.76 9.23 10.86
CA GLU A 102 -7.43 8.61 9.57
C GLU A 102 -8.49 8.99 8.53
N ALA A 103 -8.04 9.25 7.30
CA ALA A 103 -8.90 9.64 6.21
C ALA A 103 -8.46 8.96 4.92
N ILE A 104 -9.42 8.70 4.04
CA ILE A 104 -9.12 8.20 2.70
C ILE A 104 -8.49 9.33 1.88
N ASN A 105 -7.50 8.99 1.07
CA ASN A 105 -7.00 9.86 0.02
C ASN A 105 -7.97 9.86 -1.17
N GLU A 106 -8.84 10.87 -1.22
CA GLU A 106 -9.90 10.98 -2.23
C GLU A 106 -9.40 10.91 -3.68
N GLY A 107 -8.20 11.44 -3.96
CA GLY A 107 -7.60 11.34 -5.29
C GLY A 107 -7.23 9.91 -5.66
N VAL A 108 -6.69 9.14 -4.71
CA VAL A 108 -6.38 7.72 -4.90
C VAL A 108 -7.66 6.88 -4.96
N LEU A 109 -8.68 7.22 -4.18
CA LEU A 109 -9.99 6.57 -4.26
C LEU A 109 -10.60 6.71 -5.66
N ALA A 110 -10.54 7.90 -6.27
CA ALA A 110 -11.01 8.10 -7.63
C ALA A 110 -10.24 7.23 -8.65
N LEU A 111 -8.93 7.05 -8.46
CA LEU A 111 -8.13 6.14 -9.29
C LEU A 111 -8.53 4.68 -9.09
N ILE A 112 -8.72 4.22 -7.86
CA ILE A 112 -9.19 2.86 -7.54
C ILE A 112 -10.52 2.58 -8.22
N GLN A 113 -11.51 3.48 -8.09
CA GLN A 113 -12.83 3.33 -8.71
C GLN A 113 -12.75 3.23 -10.24
N ARG A 114 -11.88 4.06 -10.87
CA ARG A 114 -11.64 4.03 -12.31
C ARG A 114 -11.00 2.72 -12.78
N LEU A 115 -10.05 2.19 -12.01
CA LEU A 115 -9.26 1.02 -12.39
C LEU A 115 -9.95 -0.30 -12.08
N HIS A 116 -10.79 -0.36 -11.03
CA HIS A 116 -11.44 -1.58 -10.55
C HIS A 116 -12.22 -2.34 -11.65
N ALA A 117 -12.89 -1.61 -12.54
CA ALA A 117 -13.64 -2.19 -13.65
C ALA A 117 -12.76 -2.84 -14.73
N ARG A 118 -11.46 -2.49 -14.76
CA ARG A 118 -10.52 -2.81 -15.84
C ARG A 118 -9.40 -3.75 -15.41
N PHE A 119 -8.94 -3.67 -14.16
CA PHE A 119 -7.74 -4.36 -13.67
C PHE A 119 -8.03 -5.04 -12.34
N LYS A 120 -7.36 -6.18 -12.09
CA LYS A 120 -7.35 -6.76 -10.76
C LYS A 120 -6.68 -5.79 -9.80
N LEU A 121 -7.32 -5.46 -8.70
CA LEU A 121 -6.77 -4.55 -7.72
C LEU A 121 -6.35 -5.32 -6.48
N ALA A 122 -5.20 -4.96 -5.92
CA ALA A 122 -4.79 -5.46 -4.63
C ALA A 122 -4.32 -4.36 -3.70
N VAL A 123 -4.39 -4.64 -2.40
CA VAL A 123 -3.65 -3.91 -1.38
C VAL A 123 -2.51 -4.80 -0.89
N LEU A 124 -1.28 -4.29 -0.87
CA LEU A 124 -0.13 -4.92 -0.23
C LEU A 124 0.46 -3.94 0.79
N SER A 125 0.24 -4.19 2.08
CA SER A 125 0.56 -3.26 3.16
C SER A 125 1.39 -3.93 4.27
N ASN A 126 2.40 -3.20 4.74
CA ASN A 126 3.03 -3.49 6.01
C ASN A 126 2.18 -2.88 7.13
N SER A 127 1.27 -3.66 7.69
CA SER A 127 0.35 -3.21 8.72
C SER A 127 0.06 -4.34 9.71
N PRO A 128 -0.34 -4.01 10.96
CA PRO A 128 -0.91 -5.00 11.86
C PRO A 128 -2.18 -5.65 11.27
N PRO A 129 -2.62 -6.81 11.81
CA PRO A 129 -3.86 -7.48 11.39
C PRO A 129 -5.08 -6.55 11.40
N GLY A 130 -6.03 -6.79 10.49
CA GLY A 130 -7.31 -6.08 10.46
C GLY A 130 -7.51 -5.10 9.29
N LEU A 131 -6.65 -5.16 8.26
CA LEU A 131 -6.72 -4.22 7.14
C LEU A 131 -7.98 -4.42 6.28
N ALA A 132 -8.42 -5.66 6.07
CA ALA A 132 -9.61 -5.93 5.27
C ALA A 132 -10.89 -5.38 5.95
N GLU A 133 -10.99 -5.52 7.26
CA GLU A 133 -12.07 -4.95 8.08
C GLU A 133 -12.06 -3.43 7.97
N TRP A 134 -10.89 -2.81 8.04
CA TRP A 134 -10.77 -1.35 7.90
C TRP A 134 -11.22 -0.88 6.50
N LEU A 135 -10.77 -1.54 5.44
CA LEU A 135 -11.23 -1.24 4.07
C LEU A 135 -12.76 -1.44 3.92
N SER A 136 -13.35 -2.37 4.66
CA SER A 136 -14.80 -2.60 4.70
C SER A 136 -15.54 -1.47 5.43
N GLU A 137 -15.02 -1.00 6.57
CA GLU A 137 -15.56 0.18 7.29
C GLU A 137 -15.52 1.45 6.44
N TRP A 138 -14.55 1.54 5.52
CA TRP A 138 -14.42 2.62 4.53
C TRP A 138 -15.24 2.39 3.26
N GLU A 139 -15.97 1.28 3.16
CA GLU A 139 -16.80 0.91 1.99
C GLU A 139 -16.00 0.81 0.67
N ILE A 140 -14.71 0.44 0.76
CA ILE A 140 -13.81 0.30 -0.40
C ILE A 140 -13.25 -1.11 -0.59
N LEU A 141 -13.53 -2.04 0.33
CA LEU A 141 -13.02 -3.41 0.26
C LEU A 141 -13.42 -4.09 -1.07
N ASP A 142 -14.66 -3.90 -1.52
CA ASP A 142 -15.20 -4.55 -2.73
C ASP A 142 -14.51 -4.12 -4.03
N PHE A 143 -13.69 -3.07 -4.00
CA PHE A 143 -12.87 -2.71 -5.16
C PHE A 143 -11.66 -3.63 -5.37
N PHE A 144 -11.22 -4.33 -4.32
CA PHE A 144 -10.00 -5.12 -4.30
C PHE A 144 -10.27 -6.62 -4.41
N ASP A 145 -9.57 -7.27 -5.34
CA ASP A 145 -9.59 -8.72 -5.53
C ASP A 145 -8.73 -9.44 -4.48
N VAL A 146 -7.68 -8.76 -3.97
CA VAL A 146 -6.74 -9.30 -2.97
C VAL A 146 -6.37 -8.23 -1.94
N VAL A 147 -6.39 -8.59 -0.66
CA VAL A 147 -5.79 -7.79 0.42
C VAL A 147 -4.69 -8.63 1.07
N CYS A 148 -3.45 -8.15 0.99
CA CYS A 148 -2.28 -8.74 1.62
C CYS A 148 -1.75 -7.78 2.68
N CYS A 149 -1.87 -8.22 3.94
CA CYS A 149 -1.44 -7.48 5.12
C CYS A 149 -0.33 -8.28 5.81
N SER A 150 0.80 -7.64 6.12
CA SER A 150 1.93 -8.33 6.75
C SER A 150 1.59 -8.97 8.08
N GLY A 151 0.67 -8.37 8.85
CA GLY A 151 0.21 -8.91 10.13
C GLY A 151 -0.53 -10.23 9.99
N ASP A 152 -1.26 -10.40 8.89
CA ASP A 152 -2.05 -11.60 8.61
C ASP A 152 -1.19 -12.68 7.92
N GLU A 153 -0.33 -12.26 6.99
CA GLU A 153 0.45 -13.14 6.12
C GLU A 153 1.85 -13.48 6.65
N ARG A 154 2.34 -12.73 7.65
CA ARG A 154 3.69 -12.85 8.24
C ARG A 154 4.85 -12.66 7.25
N VAL A 155 4.59 -11.98 6.14
CA VAL A 155 5.59 -11.52 5.17
C VAL A 155 5.41 -10.02 4.98
N ALA A 156 6.51 -9.28 4.84
CA ALA A 156 6.48 -7.82 4.79
C ALA A 156 7.40 -7.30 3.69
N LYS A 157 6.98 -6.24 3.01
CA LYS A 157 7.86 -5.48 2.12
C LYS A 157 9.07 -4.95 2.91
N PRO A 158 10.28 -4.85 2.34
CA PRO A 158 10.63 -5.11 0.94
C PRO A 158 11.04 -6.57 0.64
N ASP A 159 10.72 -7.54 1.50
CA ASP A 159 11.01 -8.96 1.22
C ASP A 159 10.22 -9.45 -0.01
N SER A 160 10.88 -10.14 -0.93
CA SER A 160 10.29 -10.67 -2.16
C SER A 160 9.09 -11.57 -1.87
N ALA A 161 9.08 -12.29 -0.75
CA ALA A 161 8.00 -13.18 -0.35
C ALA A 161 6.63 -12.47 -0.25
N ALA A 162 6.60 -11.19 0.12
CA ALA A 162 5.37 -10.42 0.21
C ALA A 162 4.75 -10.13 -1.17
N PHE A 163 5.60 -9.82 -2.15
CA PHE A 163 5.20 -9.61 -3.54
C PHE A 163 4.80 -10.92 -4.22
N GLU A 164 5.62 -11.98 -4.06
CA GLU A 164 5.34 -13.32 -4.61
C GLU A 164 3.97 -13.85 -4.15
N LEU A 165 3.67 -13.70 -2.86
CA LEU A 165 2.38 -14.08 -2.29
C LEU A 165 1.23 -13.31 -2.93
N THR A 166 1.39 -11.99 -3.11
CA THR A 166 0.36 -11.11 -3.67
C THR A 166 0.09 -11.45 -5.14
N LEU A 167 1.16 -11.60 -5.95
CA LEU A 167 1.08 -12.00 -7.36
C LEU A 167 0.42 -13.38 -7.51
N LYS A 168 0.79 -14.34 -6.65
CA LYS A 168 0.17 -15.67 -6.63
C LYS A 168 -1.33 -15.62 -6.35
N LYS A 169 -1.77 -14.81 -5.38
CA LYS A 169 -3.21 -14.63 -5.08
C LYS A 169 -3.94 -13.94 -6.24
N LEU A 170 -3.29 -12.98 -6.89
CA LEU A 170 -3.81 -12.30 -8.07
C LEU A 170 -3.81 -13.17 -9.33
N VAL A 171 -2.99 -14.22 -9.39
CA VAL A 171 -2.79 -15.07 -10.56
C VAL A 171 -2.31 -14.24 -11.77
N VAL A 172 -1.23 -13.49 -11.53
CA VAL A 172 -0.53 -12.66 -12.51
C VAL A 172 0.98 -12.81 -12.34
N GLU A 173 1.72 -12.64 -13.43
CA GLU A 173 3.19 -12.59 -13.40
C GLU A 173 3.69 -11.19 -12.99
N PRO A 174 4.94 -11.05 -12.50
CA PRO A 174 5.47 -9.75 -12.08
C PRO A 174 5.35 -8.64 -13.15
N GLU A 175 5.69 -8.95 -14.40
CA GLU A 175 5.61 -8.03 -15.53
C GLU A 175 4.18 -7.60 -15.92
N GLU A 176 3.15 -8.30 -15.40
CA GLU A 176 1.74 -7.96 -15.61
C GLU A 176 1.18 -7.05 -14.51
N ALA A 177 2.00 -6.60 -13.56
CA ALA A 177 1.56 -5.85 -12.38
C ALA A 177 2.29 -4.51 -12.20
N VAL A 178 1.50 -3.49 -11.85
CA VAL A 178 1.99 -2.21 -11.33
C VAL A 178 1.93 -2.24 -9.80
N PHE A 179 3.00 -1.80 -9.13
CA PHE A 179 3.06 -1.67 -7.69
C PHE A 179 3.30 -0.21 -7.28
N ILE A 180 2.47 0.32 -6.39
CA ILE A 180 2.48 1.73 -5.97
C ILE A 180 2.74 1.79 -4.48
N ASP A 181 3.80 2.49 -4.08
CA ASP A 181 4.19 2.61 -2.67
C ASP A 181 4.93 3.94 -2.46
N ASP A 182 4.80 4.51 -1.27
CA ASP A 182 5.42 5.78 -0.90
C ASP A 182 6.87 5.62 -0.41
N THR A 183 7.33 4.39 -0.21
CA THR A 183 8.63 4.02 0.33
C THR A 183 9.52 3.47 -0.77
N TYR A 184 10.63 4.17 -1.05
CA TYR A 184 11.54 3.86 -2.14
C TYR A 184 12.08 2.42 -2.10
N GLU A 185 12.41 1.90 -0.92
CA GLU A 185 12.93 0.55 -0.74
C GLU A 185 11.94 -0.52 -1.19
N ASN A 186 10.64 -0.33 -0.93
CA ASN A 186 9.58 -1.22 -1.38
C ASN A 186 9.44 -1.19 -2.90
N VAL A 187 9.45 0.01 -3.49
CA VAL A 187 9.36 0.21 -4.95
C VAL A 187 10.57 -0.40 -5.65
N LYS A 188 11.78 -0.23 -5.09
CA LYS A 188 13.01 -0.82 -5.61
C LYS A 188 12.94 -2.34 -5.62
N ALA A 189 12.50 -2.96 -4.51
CA ALA A 189 12.34 -4.41 -4.43
C ALA A 189 11.31 -4.93 -5.45
N ALA A 190 10.18 -4.24 -5.62
CA ALA A 190 9.19 -4.59 -6.64
C ALA A 190 9.78 -4.55 -8.07
N ARG A 191 10.57 -3.51 -8.39
CA ARG A 191 11.26 -3.41 -9.68
C ARG A 191 12.29 -4.52 -9.89
N GLU A 192 13.03 -4.89 -8.85
CA GLU A 192 13.99 -6.01 -8.90
C GLU A 192 13.32 -7.36 -9.17
N MET A 193 12.03 -7.48 -8.84
CA MET A 193 11.20 -8.65 -9.15
C MET A 193 10.54 -8.60 -10.53
N GLY A 194 10.66 -7.50 -11.27
CA GLY A 194 10.05 -7.33 -12.59
C GLY A 194 8.70 -6.62 -12.60
N LEU A 195 8.20 -6.14 -11.45
CA LEU A 195 6.99 -5.32 -11.43
C LEU A 195 7.29 -3.90 -11.94
N TYR A 196 6.28 -3.26 -12.51
CA TYR A 196 6.32 -1.82 -12.74
C TYR A 196 6.12 -1.09 -11.40
N GLY A 197 7.21 -0.69 -10.74
CA GLY A 197 7.15 0.03 -9.47
C GLY A 197 7.01 1.55 -9.65
N ILE A 198 6.00 2.15 -9.04
CA ILE A 198 5.73 3.60 -8.98
C ILE A 198 5.99 4.10 -7.56
N LEU A 199 6.81 5.15 -7.43
CA LEU A 199 6.99 5.85 -6.15
C LEU A 199 5.88 6.88 -5.98
N PHE A 200 4.98 6.63 -5.03
CA PHE A 200 3.87 7.52 -4.75
C PHE A 200 4.35 8.85 -4.17
N THR A 201 3.83 9.96 -4.71
CA THR A 201 4.07 11.31 -4.19
C THR A 201 2.76 12.07 -4.01
N THR A 202 1.95 12.15 -5.06
CA THR A 202 0.60 12.71 -5.04
C THR A 202 -0.34 11.86 -5.90
N ALA A 203 -1.65 11.98 -5.67
CA ALA A 203 -2.64 11.31 -6.49
C ALA A 203 -2.65 11.82 -7.95
N GLU A 204 -2.33 13.10 -8.16
CA GLU A 204 -2.25 13.71 -9.49
C GLU A 204 -1.10 13.11 -10.30
N ALA A 205 0.12 13.11 -9.75
CA ALA A 205 1.28 12.51 -10.40
C ALA A 205 1.11 11.00 -10.63
N LEU A 206 0.52 10.30 -9.65
CA LEU A 206 0.17 8.89 -9.82
C LEU A 206 -0.81 8.68 -10.99
N GLY A 207 -1.81 9.56 -11.13
CA GLY A 207 -2.77 9.49 -12.22
C GLY A 207 -2.11 9.64 -13.59
N GLU A 208 -1.23 10.63 -13.74
CA GLU A 208 -0.46 10.87 -14.97
C GLU A 208 0.41 9.66 -15.34
N GLU A 209 1.19 9.13 -14.38
CA GLU A 209 2.06 7.98 -14.60
C GLU A 209 1.28 6.71 -14.92
N LEU A 210 0.13 6.49 -14.27
CA LEU A 210 -0.75 5.36 -14.59
C LEU A 210 -1.35 5.48 -15.99
N ASP A 211 -1.72 6.67 -16.45
CA ASP A 211 -2.24 6.86 -17.79
C ASP A 211 -1.17 6.54 -18.85
N GLU A 212 0.09 6.93 -18.62
CA GLU A 212 1.21 6.57 -19.50
C GLU A 212 1.45 5.04 -19.56
N VAL A 213 1.42 4.37 -18.40
CA VAL A 213 1.75 2.94 -18.28
C VAL A 213 0.61 2.04 -18.78
N LEU A 214 -0.63 2.42 -18.50
CA LEU A 214 -1.80 1.57 -18.76
C LEU A 214 -2.42 1.82 -20.15
N ASP A 215 -2.28 3.03 -20.70
CA ASP A 215 -2.85 3.41 -21.99
C ASP A 215 -1.77 3.69 -23.08
N GLY A 216 -0.49 3.47 -22.77
CA GLY A 216 0.62 3.56 -23.73
C GLY A 216 0.57 2.51 -24.86
N GLU A 217 1.16 2.81 -26.02
CA GLU A 217 1.10 2.00 -27.26
C GLU A 217 1.60 0.54 -27.12
N ASP A 218 2.31 0.24 -26.03
CA ASP A 218 2.87 -1.07 -25.71
C ASP A 218 2.06 -1.88 -24.68
N CYS A 219 1.02 -1.28 -24.07
CA CYS A 219 0.11 -1.99 -23.16
C CYS A 219 -1.14 -2.47 -23.90
N ILE A 220 -1.42 -3.78 -23.88
CA ILE A 220 -2.65 -4.34 -24.44
C ILE A 220 -3.58 -4.66 -23.29
N TRP A 221 -4.71 -3.96 -23.15
CA TRP A 221 -5.69 -4.22 -22.10
C TRP A 221 -6.66 -5.38 -22.45
N ARG A 222 -7.08 -6.16 -21.44
CA ARG A 222 -8.22 -7.10 -21.51
C ARG A 222 -9.20 -6.86 -20.34
N PRO A 223 -10.52 -6.94 -20.58
CA PRO A 223 -11.53 -6.88 -19.52
C PRO A 223 -11.34 -7.98 -18.48
N LYS A 224 -11.83 -7.74 -17.25
CA LYS A 224 -12.06 -8.80 -16.26
C LYS A 224 -13.09 -9.78 -16.84
N ASP A 225 -12.72 -11.06 -16.93
CA ASP A 225 -13.66 -12.17 -17.23
C ASP A 225 -14.52 -12.49 -15.99
#